data_AF-A0A7S2UH90-F1
#
_entry.id   AF-A0A7S2UH90-F1
#
_cell.length_a   1.000
_cell.length_b   1.000
_cell.length_c   1.000
_cell.angle_alpha   90.00
_cell.angle_beta   90.00
_cell.angle_gamma   90.00
#
_symmetry.space_group_name_H-M   'P 1'
#
loop_
_entity.id
_entity.type
_entity.pdbx_description
1 polymer ?
#
loop_
_entity_poly.entity_id
_entity_poly.type
_entity_poly.pdbx_seq_one_letter_code
_entity_poly.pdbx_strand_id
1 'polypeptide(L)'
;SDEPTKGPTAEPTAAVNTPPIAQDFVRVFSEDTGKFLINVLIESKAEDFEGDVDVTDVTWLSGDNSGIDISDLDKWNVDTDKYDLPPDVTEVIIYTVKIQDEEGEMVEVTGTI
;
A
#
# COMPACT_ATOMS: atom_id res chain seq x y z
N SER A 1 -12.40 53.94 34.00
CA SER A 1 -11.41 53.42 33.05
C SER A 1 -11.70 51.95 32.89
N ASP A 2 -12.39 51.58 31.82
CA ASP A 2 -12.60 50.17 31.48
C ASP A 2 -11.32 49.66 30.80
N GLU A 3 -10.75 48.58 31.34
CA GLU A 3 -9.75 47.79 30.63
C GLU A 3 -10.41 47.14 29.41
N PRO A 4 -9.76 47.14 28.23
CA PRO A 4 -10.25 46.35 27.12
C PRO A 4 -10.02 44.87 27.43
N THR A 5 -11.11 44.13 27.61
CA THR A 5 -11.07 42.67 27.69
C THR A 5 -10.50 42.13 26.38
N LYS A 6 -9.33 41.49 26.46
CA LYS A 6 -8.74 40.71 25.38
C LYS A 6 -9.77 39.65 24.97
N GLY A 7 -10.39 39.83 23.79
CA GLY A 7 -11.30 38.85 23.22
C GLY A 7 -10.62 37.47 23.12
N PRO A 8 -11.38 36.37 23.13
CA PRO A 8 -10.83 35.04 23.04
C PRO A 8 -9.96 34.96 21.78
N THR A 9 -8.67 34.67 21.98
CA THR A 9 -7.79 34.26 20.89
C THR A 9 -8.31 32.91 20.43
N ALA A 10 -8.84 32.84 19.21
CA ALA A 10 -9.19 31.56 18.62
C ALA A 10 -7.93 30.69 18.64
N GLU A 11 -8.00 29.55 19.34
CA GLU A 11 -6.99 28.51 19.17
C GLU A 11 -6.99 28.10 17.69
N PRO A 12 -5.83 27.92 17.06
CA PRO A 12 -5.81 27.33 15.72
C PRO A 12 -6.50 25.97 15.82
N THR A 13 -7.57 25.76 15.03
CA THR A 13 -8.14 24.44 14.86
C THR A 13 -7.02 23.51 14.41
N ALA A 14 -6.80 22.38 15.10
CA ALA A 14 -5.88 21.36 14.62
C ALA A 14 -6.23 21.04 13.15
N ALA A 15 -5.21 20.92 12.30
CA ALA A 15 -5.42 20.46 10.93
C ALA A 15 -6.12 19.08 11.00
N VAL A 16 -7.11 18.87 10.13
CA VAL A 16 -7.78 17.58 10.04
C VAL A 16 -6.89 16.70 9.18
N ASN A 17 -6.40 15.61 9.77
CA ASN A 17 -5.59 14.62 9.06
C ASN A 17 -6.37 14.08 7.84
N THR A 18 -5.68 13.91 6.73
CA THR A 18 -6.25 13.42 5.48
C THR A 18 -5.66 12.05 5.12
N PRO A 19 -6.44 11.16 4.47
CA PRO A 19 -5.89 9.87 4.09
C PRO A 19 -4.75 9.98 3.07
N PRO A 20 -3.79 9.05 3.10
CA PRO A 20 -2.82 8.87 2.03
C PRO A 20 -3.46 8.72 0.66
N ILE A 21 -2.71 9.02 -0.38
CA ILE A 21 -3.07 8.68 -1.76
C ILE A 21 -2.22 7.53 -2.27
N ALA A 22 -2.84 6.61 -3.00
CA ALA A 22 -2.20 5.47 -3.63
C ALA A 22 -3.00 5.02 -4.86
N GLN A 23 -2.39 4.18 -5.69
CA GLN A 23 -2.98 3.63 -6.91
C GLN A 23 -2.90 2.11 -6.89
N ASP A 24 -3.88 1.47 -7.53
CA ASP A 24 -3.77 0.06 -7.89
C ASP A 24 -2.50 -0.17 -8.72
N PHE A 25 -1.85 -1.32 -8.53
CA PHE A 25 -0.62 -1.67 -9.24
C PHE A 25 -0.73 -3.04 -9.90
N VAL A 26 -0.01 -3.18 -11.02
CA VAL A 26 0.09 -4.42 -11.78
C VAL A 26 1.56 -4.75 -12.03
N ARG A 27 1.97 -5.94 -11.64
CA ARG A 27 3.26 -6.51 -12.01
C ARG A 27 3.02 -7.76 -12.84
N VAL A 28 3.89 -8.00 -13.81
CA VAL A 28 3.82 -9.18 -14.68
C VAL A 28 5.22 -9.76 -14.74
N PHE A 29 5.31 -11.06 -14.51
CA PHE A 29 6.56 -11.80 -14.55
C PHE A 29 6.44 -12.98 -15.52
N SER A 30 7.58 -13.43 -16.05
CA SER A 30 7.66 -14.75 -16.68
C SER A 30 7.99 -15.77 -15.60
N GLU A 31 7.29 -16.90 -15.63
CA GLU A 31 7.44 -17.99 -14.64
C GLU A 31 8.88 -18.53 -14.54
N ASP A 32 9.63 -18.49 -15.64
CA ASP A 32 11.00 -19.00 -15.73
C ASP A 32 12.08 -17.99 -15.28
N THR A 33 11.70 -16.88 -14.64
CA THR A 33 12.68 -15.82 -14.32
C THR A 33 13.30 -15.94 -12.93
N GLY A 34 12.64 -16.62 -12.00
CA GLY A 34 13.08 -16.81 -10.62
C GLY A 34 12.57 -15.72 -9.69
N LYS A 35 13.47 -15.10 -8.92
CA LYS A 35 13.09 -14.28 -7.76
C LYS A 35 13.08 -12.78 -8.03
N PHE A 36 12.03 -12.12 -7.56
CA PHE A 36 11.84 -10.67 -7.63
C PHE A 36 11.43 -10.07 -6.30
N LEU A 37 11.71 -8.77 -6.16
CA LEU A 37 11.21 -7.95 -5.08
C LEU A 37 10.16 -6.99 -5.65
N ILE A 38 9.02 -6.91 -4.99
CA ILE A 38 8.03 -5.86 -5.17
C ILE A 38 8.12 -4.94 -3.95
N ASN A 39 8.33 -3.65 -4.17
CA ASN A 39 8.14 -2.64 -3.13
C ASN A 39 6.75 -2.02 -3.31
N VAL A 40 5.84 -2.34 -2.41
CA VAL A 40 4.41 -2.01 -2.53
C VAL A 40 4.18 -0.50 -2.55
N LEU A 41 4.86 0.25 -1.68
CA LEU A 41 4.72 1.72 -1.62
C LEU A 41 5.19 2.38 -2.93
N ILE A 42 6.27 1.86 -3.53
CA ILE A 42 6.76 2.36 -4.82
C ILE A 42 5.77 2.03 -5.95
N GLU A 43 5.32 0.77 -6.04
CA GLU A 43 4.43 0.34 -7.12
C GLU A 43 3.05 1.01 -7.05
N SER A 44 2.52 1.17 -5.84
CA SER A 44 1.25 1.88 -5.60
C SER A 44 1.38 3.40 -5.67
N LYS A 45 2.61 3.94 -5.74
CA LYS A 45 2.91 5.37 -5.64
C LYS A 45 2.26 6.00 -4.40
N ALA A 46 2.37 5.29 -3.29
CA ALA A 46 1.85 5.75 -2.02
C ALA A 46 2.55 7.04 -1.60
N GLU A 47 1.78 8.07 -1.32
CA GLU A 47 2.29 9.34 -0.79
C GLU A 47 1.26 9.98 0.13
N ASP A 48 1.77 10.69 1.13
CA ASP A 48 1.00 11.60 1.97
C ASP A 48 1.79 12.91 2.07
N PHE A 49 1.10 14.05 2.04
CA PHE A 49 1.73 15.35 2.22
C PHE A 49 1.98 15.69 3.69
N GLU A 50 1.29 15.01 4.61
CA GLU A 50 1.35 15.23 6.06
C GLU A 50 2.48 14.42 6.71
N GLY A 51 2.87 13.29 6.12
CA GLY A 51 3.91 12.43 6.68
C GLY A 51 4.33 11.24 5.82
N ASP A 52 5.00 10.30 6.48
CA ASP A 52 5.36 9.00 5.92
C ASP A 52 4.14 8.05 5.92
N VAL A 53 4.21 6.99 5.13
CA VAL A 53 3.15 5.99 4.99
C VAL A 53 3.73 4.57 5.00
N ASP A 54 2.97 3.62 5.54
CA ASP A 54 3.35 2.21 5.67
C ASP A 54 2.24 1.27 5.19
N VAL A 55 2.59 0.08 4.67
CA VAL A 55 1.60 -1.00 4.48
C VAL A 55 1.31 -1.67 5.81
N THR A 56 0.04 -1.61 6.24
CA THR A 56 -0.37 -2.12 7.56
C THR A 56 -1.14 -3.43 7.49
N ASP A 57 -1.70 -3.77 6.32
CA ASP A 57 -2.43 -5.02 6.12
C ASP A 57 -2.42 -5.44 4.64
N VAL A 58 -2.36 -6.75 4.40
CA VAL A 58 -2.42 -7.36 3.07
C VAL A 58 -3.34 -8.56 3.13
N THR A 59 -4.43 -8.51 2.36
CA THR A 59 -5.41 -9.59 2.25
C THR A 59 -5.31 -10.23 0.88
N TRP A 60 -5.02 -11.52 0.82
CA TRP A 60 -5.12 -12.32 -0.41
C TRP A 60 -6.58 -12.50 -0.83
N LEU A 61 -6.90 -12.20 -2.08
CA LEU A 61 -8.24 -12.30 -2.65
C LEU A 61 -8.42 -13.51 -3.56
N SER A 62 -7.48 -13.77 -4.48
CA SER A 62 -7.59 -14.86 -5.45
C SER A 62 -6.25 -15.25 -6.08
N GLY A 63 -6.24 -16.36 -6.82
CA GLY A 63 -5.06 -16.91 -7.51
C GLY A 63 -4.17 -17.75 -6.61
N ASP A 64 -3.15 -18.38 -7.18
CA ASP A 64 -2.17 -19.18 -6.44
C ASP A 64 -1.06 -18.29 -5.83
N ASN A 65 -1.13 -18.02 -4.54
CA ASN A 65 -0.13 -17.23 -3.82
C ASN A 65 1.09 -18.04 -3.32
N SER A 66 1.25 -19.31 -3.71
CA SER A 66 2.29 -20.18 -3.18
C SER A 66 3.73 -19.71 -3.46
N GLY A 67 3.92 -18.85 -4.47
CA GLY A 67 5.18 -18.21 -4.81
C GLY A 67 5.38 -16.81 -4.25
N ILE A 68 4.51 -16.31 -3.36
CA ILE A 68 4.61 -14.94 -2.84
C ILE A 68 4.77 -14.96 -1.32
N ASP A 69 5.90 -14.46 -0.84
CA ASP A 69 6.16 -14.21 0.58
C ASP A 69 5.92 -12.73 0.91
N ILE A 70 4.88 -12.50 1.71
CA ILE A 70 4.42 -11.19 2.20
C ILE A 70 4.70 -10.98 3.70
N SER A 71 5.68 -11.70 4.27
CA SER A 71 6.04 -11.55 5.69
C SER A 71 6.59 -10.15 6.03
N ASP A 72 7.18 -9.48 5.05
CA ASP A 72 7.41 -8.03 5.05
C ASP A 72 6.33 -7.40 4.15
N LEU A 73 5.41 -6.64 4.75
CA LEU A 73 4.22 -6.13 4.05
C LEU A 73 4.56 -5.09 2.97
N ASP A 74 5.65 -4.34 3.13
CA ASP A 74 6.10 -3.37 2.13
C ASP A 74 6.91 -4.03 1.00
N LYS A 75 7.49 -5.20 1.26
CA LYS A 75 8.48 -5.85 0.40
C LYS A 75 8.15 -7.31 0.16
N TRP A 76 7.45 -7.57 -0.94
CA TRP A 76 7.05 -8.93 -1.27
C TRP A 76 8.14 -9.61 -2.06
N ASN A 77 8.54 -10.81 -1.61
CA ASN A 77 9.42 -11.67 -2.38
C ASN A 77 8.57 -12.59 -3.26
N VAL A 78 8.70 -12.44 -4.57
CA VAL A 78 8.05 -13.29 -5.57
C VAL A 78 9.07 -14.33 -6.04
N ASP A 79 8.72 -15.60 -5.96
CA ASP A 79 9.50 -16.74 -6.43
C ASP A 79 8.74 -17.41 -7.58
N THR A 80 9.05 -17.02 -8.82
CA THR A 80 8.31 -17.51 -9.98
C THR A 80 8.57 -18.98 -10.28
N ASP A 81 9.67 -19.55 -9.76
CA ASP A 81 9.99 -20.99 -9.88
C ASP A 81 8.96 -21.90 -9.17
N LYS A 82 7.98 -21.31 -8.44
CA LYS A 82 6.84 -22.02 -7.86
C LYS A 82 5.71 -22.28 -8.86
N TYR A 83 5.73 -21.61 -10.00
CA TYR A 83 4.74 -21.74 -11.05
C TYR A 83 5.33 -22.55 -12.22
N ASP A 84 4.60 -23.58 -12.65
CA ASP A 84 4.92 -24.42 -13.82
C ASP A 84 3.69 -24.42 -14.72
N LEU A 85 3.47 -23.29 -15.38
CA LEU A 85 2.31 -23.03 -16.22
C LEU A 85 2.54 -23.66 -17.62
N PRO A 86 1.47 -24.17 -18.25
CA PRO A 86 1.54 -24.53 -19.65
C PRO A 86 1.81 -23.31 -20.55
N PRO A 87 2.31 -23.53 -21.78
CA PRO A 87 2.43 -22.46 -22.76
C PRO A 87 1.12 -21.69 -22.94
N ASP A 88 1.23 -20.36 -23.04
CA ASP A 88 0.11 -19.41 -23.22
C ASP A 88 -0.90 -19.37 -22.05
N VAL A 89 -0.56 -19.90 -20.88
CA VAL A 89 -1.35 -19.75 -19.64
C VAL A 89 -0.77 -18.64 -18.77
N THR A 90 -1.62 -17.95 -18.04
CA THR A 90 -1.24 -16.91 -17.06
C THR A 90 -1.98 -17.18 -15.76
N GLU A 91 -1.23 -17.21 -14.66
CA GLU A 91 -1.78 -17.13 -13.32
C GLU A 91 -1.97 -15.65 -12.94
N VAL A 92 -3.07 -15.31 -12.26
CA VAL A 92 -3.35 -13.93 -11.84
C VAL A 92 -3.67 -13.92 -10.36
N ILE A 93 -2.84 -13.26 -9.58
CA ILE A 93 -2.91 -13.25 -8.13
C ILE A 93 -3.31 -11.84 -7.68
N ILE A 94 -4.36 -11.77 -6.88
CA ILE A 94 -4.96 -10.48 -6.48
C ILE A 94 -4.92 -10.34 -4.97
N TYR A 95 -4.52 -9.15 -4.51
CA TYR A 95 -4.49 -8.74 -3.12
C TYR A 95 -5.20 -7.41 -2.91
N THR A 96 -5.81 -7.23 -1.74
CA THR A 96 -6.10 -5.90 -1.18
C THR A 96 -4.96 -5.50 -0.26
N VAL A 97 -4.46 -4.29 -0.41
CA VAL A 97 -3.39 -3.70 0.39
C VAL A 97 -3.93 -2.47 1.11
N LYS A 98 -3.71 -2.38 2.42
CA LYS A 98 -4.02 -1.19 3.22
C LYS A 98 -2.75 -0.39 3.49
N ILE A 99 -2.78 0.88 3.14
CA ILE A 99 -1.69 1.84 3.37
C ILE A 99 -2.22 2.90 4.35
N GLN A 100 -1.45 3.14 5.41
CA GLN A 100 -1.79 4.06 6.50
C GLN A 100 -0.73 5.13 6.66
N ASP A 101 -1.14 6.33 7.05
CA ASP A 101 -0.24 7.34 7.61
C ASP A 101 0.05 7.08 9.11
N GLU A 102 0.90 7.92 9.71
CA GLU A 102 1.25 7.84 11.13
C GLU A 102 0.08 8.23 12.06
N GLU A 103 -0.89 8.98 11.54
CA GLU A 103 -2.05 9.51 12.26
C GLU A 103 -3.27 8.58 12.28
N GLY A 104 -3.32 7.56 11.44
CA GLY A 104 -4.35 6.51 11.40
C GLY A 104 -5.31 6.54 10.21
N GLU A 105 -5.22 7.50 9.28
CA GLU A 105 -6.05 7.50 8.08
C GLU A 105 -5.50 6.56 7.01
N MET A 106 -6.39 6.06 6.15
CA MET A 106 -6.15 4.85 5.37
C MET A 106 -6.63 4.98 3.93
N VAL A 107 -5.91 4.31 3.02
CA VAL A 107 -6.36 4.01 1.67
C VAL A 107 -6.18 2.52 1.37
N GLU A 108 -7.14 1.93 0.66
CA GLU A 108 -7.03 0.56 0.14
C GLU A 108 -6.76 0.58 -1.36
N VAL A 109 -5.84 -0.27 -1.81
CA VAL A 109 -5.53 -0.47 -3.23
C VAL A 109 -5.50 -1.95 -3.59
N THR A 110 -5.66 -2.23 -4.88
CA THR A 110 -5.55 -3.57 -5.44
C THR A 110 -4.14 -3.80 -6.00
N GLY A 111 -3.48 -4.85 -5.53
CA GLY A 111 -2.25 -5.37 -6.13
C GLY A 111 -2.55 -6.57 -7.01
N THR A 112 -2.19 -6.50 -8.29
CA THR A 112 -2.27 -7.63 -9.23
C THR A 112 -0.88 -8.07 -9.66
N ILE A 113 -0.62 -9.37 -9.55
CA ILE A 113 0.64 -10.01 -9.95
C ILE A 113 0.37 -11.10 -10.98
#